data_AF-E4RU34-F1
#
_entry.id   AF-E4RU34-F1
#
_cell.length_a   1.000
_cell.length_b   1.000
_cell.length_c   1.000
_cell.angle_alpha   90.00
_cell.angle_beta   90.00
_cell.angle_gamma   90.00
#
_symmetry.space_group_name_H-M   'P 1'
#
loop_
_entity.id
_entity.type
_entity.pdbx_description
1 polymer ?
#
loop_
_entity_poly.entity_id
_entity_poly.type
_entity_poly.pdbx_seq_one_letter_code
_entity_poly.pdbx_strand_id
1 'polypeptide(L)'
;MKYLMYFLVLLYVLCAIVQYNDPDPLVWILAYLLPAYLCFYRSKGKGDATLYLALGLLYVLWAINQFPPQWEGLMFENLSMKTINVELGRESLGLGLCAIGMFLCAIKK
;
A
#
# COMPACT_ATOMS: atom_id res chain seq x y z
N MET A 1 -9.22 6.27 16.93
CA MET A 1 -8.71 6.20 15.54
C MET A 1 -7.34 6.85 15.30
N LYS A 2 -6.89 7.87 16.06
CA LYS A 2 -5.57 8.48 15.84
C LYS A 2 -4.38 7.50 15.95
N TYR A 3 -4.42 6.57 16.91
CA TYR A 3 -3.36 5.56 17.09
C TYR A 3 -3.30 4.57 15.92
N LEU A 4 -4.45 4.19 15.38
CA LEU A 4 -4.52 3.38 14.16
C LEU A 4 -3.85 4.11 12.98
N MET A 5 -4.08 5.42 12.84
CA MET A 5 -3.41 6.20 11.79
C MET A 5 -1.89 6.20 11.98
N TYR A 6 -1.39 6.46 13.19
CA TYR A 6 0.06 6.40 13.45
C TYR A 6 0.67 5.01 13.22
N PHE A 7 -0.06 3.95 13.56
CA PHE A 7 0.34 2.58 13.24
C PHE A 7 0.45 2.38 11.72
N LEU A 8 -0.54 2.83 10.94
CA LEU A 8 -0.50 2.75 9.48
C LEU A 8 0.64 3.59 8.89
N VAL A 9 0.94 4.77 9.44
CA VAL A 9 2.11 5.56 9.04
C VAL A 9 3.39 4.74 9.21
N LEU A 10 3.59 4.17 10.39
CA LEU A 10 4.78 3.36 10.67
C LEU A 10 4.85 2.15 9.74
N LEU A 11 3.73 1.44 9.56
CA LEU A 11 3.64 0.29 8.66
C LEU A 11 4.05 0.65 7.23
N TYR A 12 3.46 1.71 6.66
CA TYR A 12 3.78 2.12 5.29
C TYR A 12 5.21 2.63 5.13
N VAL A 13 5.77 3.31 6.13
CA VAL A 13 7.19 3.70 6.11
C VAL A 13 8.09 2.45 6.12
N LEU A 14 7.77 1.44 6.93
CA LEU A 14 8.51 0.17 6.92
C LEU A 14 8.37 -0.55 5.57
N CYS A 15 7.16 -0.59 4.99
CA CYS A 15 6.96 -1.15 3.66
C CYS A 15 7.81 -0.41 2.60
N ALA A 16 7.84 0.92 2.63
CA ALA A 16 8.66 1.73 1.72
C ALA A 16 10.16 1.42 1.88
N ILE A 17 10.65 1.20 3.10
CA ILE A 17 12.06 0.82 3.34
C ILE A 17 12.37 -0.54 2.71
N VAL A 18 11.44 -1.50 2.74
CA VAL A 18 11.68 -2.82 2.14
C VAL A 18 11.77 -2.74 0.61
N GLN A 19 11.12 -1.76 -0.03
CA GLN A 19 11.10 -1.59 -1.49
C GLN A 19 12.45 -1.24 -2.11
N TYR A 20 13.46 -0.82 -1.34
CA TYR A 20 14.82 -0.64 -1.87
C TYR A 20 15.44 -1.94 -2.43
N ASN A 21 14.84 -3.10 -2.11
CA ASN A 21 15.24 -4.41 -2.64
C ASN A 21 14.51 -4.83 -3.92
N ASP A 22 13.52 -4.05 -4.38
CA ASP A 22 12.77 -4.34 -5.60
C ASP A 22 13.44 -3.64 -6.81
N PRO A 23 13.30 -4.17 -8.04
CA PRO A 23 14.03 -3.71 -9.22
C PRO A 23 13.66 -2.27 -9.65
N ASP A 24 12.45 -1.81 -9.35
CA ASP A 24 11.91 -0.48 -9.65
C ASP A 24 11.44 0.25 -8.36
N PRO A 25 12.38 0.54 -7.43
CA PRO A 25 12.05 0.90 -6.06
C PRO A 25 11.28 2.22 -5.94
N LEU A 26 11.50 3.17 -6.85
CA LEU A 26 10.96 4.52 -6.73
C LEU A 26 9.43 4.55 -6.75
N VAL A 27 8.81 3.81 -7.68
CA VAL A 27 7.35 3.78 -7.83
C VAL A 27 6.71 3.22 -6.56
N TRP A 28 7.26 2.13 -6.04
CA TRP A 28 6.73 1.47 -4.85
C TRP A 28 6.97 2.25 -3.57
N ILE A 29 8.15 2.85 -3.40
CA ILE A 29 8.42 3.77 -2.28
C ILE A 29 7.38 4.89 -2.26
N LEU A 30 7.14 5.54 -3.40
CA LEU A 30 6.15 6.61 -3.50
C LEU A 30 4.72 6.10 -3.25
N ALA A 31 4.39 4.90 -3.73
CA ALA A 31 3.10 4.25 -3.51
C ALA A 31 2.81 4.03 -2.01
N TYR A 32 3.83 3.82 -1.17
CA TYR A 32 3.67 3.70 0.28
C TYR A 32 3.80 5.04 1.03
N LEU A 33 4.67 5.95 0.60
CA LEU A 33 4.89 7.22 1.31
C LEU A 33 3.69 8.18 1.18
N LEU A 34 2.97 8.15 0.06
CA LEU A 34 1.75 8.94 -0.11
C LEU A 34 0.68 8.60 0.95
N PRO A 35 0.24 7.33 1.13
CA PRO A 35 -0.72 6.96 2.15
C PRO A 35 -0.16 7.11 3.56
N ALA A 36 1.17 6.95 3.77
CA ALA A 36 1.81 7.29 5.04
C ALA A 36 1.58 8.77 5.41
N TYR A 37 1.89 9.69 4.48
CA TYR A 37 1.66 11.11 4.70
C TYR A 37 0.17 11.42 4.96
N LEU A 38 -0.73 10.82 4.18
CA LEU A 38 -2.17 11.05 4.30
C LEU A 38 -2.76 10.50 5.59
N CYS A 39 -2.31 9.34 6.07
CA CYS A 39 -2.66 8.84 7.41
C CYS A 39 -2.17 9.80 8.50
N PHE A 40 -0.95 10.32 8.40
CA PHE A 40 -0.45 11.34 9.32
C PHE A 40 -1.31 12.61 9.27
N TYR A 41 -1.62 13.12 8.08
CA TYR A 41 -2.45 14.30 7.88
C TYR A 41 -3.86 14.11 8.48
N ARG A 42 -4.47 12.95 8.25
CA ARG A 42 -5.76 12.57 8.83
C ARG A 42 -5.72 12.40 10.35
N SER A 43 -4.59 11.96 10.90
CA SER A 43 -4.39 11.88 12.35
C SER A 43 -4.47 13.25 13.04
N LYS A 44 -4.13 14.33 12.31
CA LYS A 44 -4.25 15.72 12.75
C LYS A 44 -5.65 16.33 12.54
N GLY A 45 -6.63 15.51 12.15
CA GLY A 45 -8.01 15.94 11.88
C GLY A 45 -8.19 16.66 10.55
N LYS A 46 -7.22 16.55 9.64
CA LYS A 46 -7.26 17.25 8.35
C LYS A 46 -7.68 16.34 7.19
N GLY A 47 -7.97 16.97 6.05
CA GLY A 47 -8.33 16.33 4.78
C GLY A 47 -9.79 15.89 4.70
N ASP A 48 -10.33 15.95 3.48
CA ASP A 48 -11.70 15.60 3.17
C ASP A 48 -11.88 14.09 2.95
N ALA A 49 -13.01 13.55 3.37
CA ALA A 49 -13.38 12.15 3.17
C ALA A 49 -13.39 11.76 1.69
N THR A 50 -13.84 12.68 0.81
CA THR A 50 -13.89 12.46 -0.64
C THR A 50 -12.50 12.18 -1.23
N LEU A 51 -11.48 12.93 -0.79
CA LEU A 51 -10.10 12.74 -1.23
C LEU A 51 -9.60 11.34 -0.89
N TYR A 52 -9.79 10.91 0.36
CA TYR A 52 -9.35 9.59 0.80
C TYR A 52 -10.12 8.47 0.09
N LEU A 53 -11.41 8.65 -0.18
CA LEU A 53 -12.20 7.67 -0.92
C LEU A 53 -11.74 7.55 -2.38
N ALA A 54 -11.51 8.68 -3.06
CA ALA A 54 -11.01 8.70 -4.44
C ALA A 54 -9.63 8.03 -4.55
N LEU A 55 -8.71 8.34 -3.63
CA LEU A 55 -7.39 7.70 -3.60
C LEU A 55 -7.49 6.21 -3.27
N GLY A 56 -8.33 5.82 -2.31
CA GLY A 56 -8.56 4.41 -2.01
C GLY A 56 -9.05 3.63 -3.23
N LEU A 57 -9.98 4.18 -4.01
CA LEU A 57 -10.43 3.59 -5.27
C LEU A 57 -9.30 3.51 -6.32
N LEU A 58 -8.47 4.56 -6.43
CA LEU A 58 -7.31 4.53 -7.32
C LEU A 58 -6.35 3.38 -6.96
N TYR A 59 -6.05 3.20 -5.67
CA TYR A 59 -5.23 2.08 -5.20
C TYR A 59 -5.89 0.71 -5.45
N VAL A 60 -7.21 0.59 -5.33
CA VAL A 60 -7.93 -0.65 -5.70
C VAL A 60 -7.77 -0.94 -7.20
N LEU A 61 -8.01 0.04 -8.06
CA LEU A 61 -7.88 -0.12 -9.51
C LEU A 61 -6.46 -0.50 -9.89
N TRP A 62 -5.47 0.13 -9.26
CA TRP A 62 -4.06 -0.19 -9.50
C TRP A 62 -3.72 -1.59 -8.96
N ALA A 63 -4.21 -1.98 -7.78
CA ALA A 63 -4.02 -3.33 -7.25
C ALA A 63 -4.59 -4.40 -8.19
N ILE A 64 -5.78 -4.18 -8.76
CA ILE A 64 -6.39 -5.08 -9.74
C ILE A 64 -5.54 -5.16 -11.02
N ASN A 65 -5.04 -4.01 -11.50
CA ASN A 65 -4.18 -3.97 -12.67
C ASN A 65 -2.84 -4.69 -12.46
N GLN A 66 -2.30 -4.64 -11.24
CA GLN A 66 -1.05 -5.30 -10.86
C GLN A 66 -1.24 -6.77 -10.48
N PHE A 67 -2.47 -7.28 -10.42
CA PHE A 67 -2.73 -8.65 -10.00
C PHE A 67 -2.15 -9.66 -11.02
N PRO A 68 -1.43 -10.72 -10.57
CA PRO A 68 -0.76 -11.61 -11.49
C PRO A 68 -1.77 -12.44 -12.32
N PRO A 69 -1.43 -12.77 -13.57
CA PRO A 69 -2.27 -13.63 -14.41
C PRO A 69 -2.44 -15.05 -13.83
N GLN A 70 -1.46 -15.52 -13.04
CA GLN A 70 -1.51 -16.76 -12.30
C GLN A 70 -1.05 -16.52 -10.86
N TRP A 71 -1.87 -16.93 -9.89
CA TRP A 71 -1.54 -16.81 -8.49
C TRP A 71 -0.56 -17.91 -8.06
N GLU A 72 0.66 -17.52 -7.69
CA GLU A 72 1.72 -18.43 -7.24
C GLU A 72 2.00 -18.31 -5.72
N GLY A 73 1.29 -17.42 -5.02
CA GLY A 73 1.52 -17.13 -3.60
C GLY A 73 2.43 -15.93 -3.36
N LEU A 74 2.93 -15.82 -2.12
CA LEU A 74 3.72 -14.67 -1.65
C LEU A 74 5.20 -15.01 -1.39
N MET A 75 5.55 -16.29 -1.28
CA MET A 75 6.88 -16.78 -0.90
C MET A 75 7.18 -18.09 -1.62
N PHE A 76 8.47 -18.33 -1.86
CA PHE A 76 9.00 -19.59 -2.36
C PHE A 76 9.44 -20.48 -1.19
N GLU A 77 9.42 -21.80 -1.39
CA GLU A 77 10.15 -22.73 -0.51
C GLU A 77 11.68 -22.48 -0.57
N ASN A 78 12.18 -21.94 -1.68
CA ASN A 78 13.58 -21.54 -1.87
C ASN A 78 13.67 -20.04 -2.19
N LEU A 79 14.29 -19.27 -1.29
CA LEU A 79 14.52 -17.81 -1.35
C LEU A 79 15.23 -17.29 -2.63
N SER A 80 15.67 -18.17 -3.53
CA SER A 80 16.56 -17.86 -4.65
C SER A 80 15.86 -17.58 -5.99
N MET A 81 14.60 -17.96 -6.18
CA MET A 81 13.88 -17.70 -7.44
C MET A 81 12.64 -16.85 -7.19
N LYS A 82 12.71 -15.53 -7.43
CA LYS A 82 11.52 -14.69 -7.56
C LYS A 82 10.93 -14.84 -8.97
N THR A 83 9.70 -15.32 -9.08
CA THR A 83 8.91 -15.26 -10.32
C THR A 83 8.20 -13.92 -10.43
N ILE A 84 7.94 -13.49 -11.65
CA ILE A 84 7.20 -12.24 -11.92
C ILE A 84 5.79 -12.27 -11.31
N ASN A 85 5.14 -13.44 -11.29
CA ASN A 85 3.79 -13.58 -10.72
C ASN A 85 3.76 -13.36 -9.20
N VAL A 86 4.81 -13.78 -8.47
CA VAL A 86 4.92 -13.53 -7.03
C VAL A 86 5.23 -12.06 -6.76
N GLU A 87 6.07 -11.41 -7.58
CA GLU A 87 6.34 -9.98 -7.49
C GLU A 87 5.06 -9.15 -7.70
N LEU A 88 4.34 -9.39 -8.81
CA LEU A 88 3.03 -8.80 -9.09
C LEU A 88 2.02 -9.04 -7.96
N GLY A 89 1.99 -10.27 -7.41
CA GLY A 89 1.14 -10.60 -6.27
C GLY A 89 1.47 -9.79 -5.01
N ARG A 90 2.75 -9.63 -4.68
CA ARG A 90 3.21 -8.81 -3.55
C ARG A 90 2.84 -7.35 -3.73
N GLU A 91 3.08 -6.80 -4.91
CA GLU A 91 2.79 -5.41 -5.25
C GLU A 91 1.28 -5.13 -5.21
N SER A 92 0.48 -5.98 -5.85
CA SER A 92 -0.99 -5.92 -5.85
C SER A 92 -1.55 -5.91 -4.42
N LEU A 93 -1.09 -6.82 -3.56
CA LEU A 93 -1.53 -6.87 -2.16
C LEU A 93 -1.03 -5.67 -1.35
N GLY A 94 0.17 -5.18 -1.64
CA GLY A 94 0.71 -3.94 -1.09
C GLY A 94 -0.16 -2.72 -1.39
N LEU A 95 -0.61 -2.59 -2.64
CA LEU A 95 -1.55 -1.56 -3.08
C LEU A 95 -2.92 -1.73 -2.41
N GLY A 96 -3.41 -2.97 -2.26
CA GLY A 96 -4.63 -3.28 -1.51
C GLY A 96 -4.56 -2.83 -0.04
N LEU A 97 -3.42 -3.03 0.62
CA LEU A 97 -3.19 -2.53 1.98
C LEU A 97 -3.22 -1.00 2.04
N CYS A 98 -2.68 -0.32 1.02
CA CYS A 98 -2.77 1.14 0.91
C CYS A 98 -4.21 1.61 0.73
N ALA A 99 -4.99 0.93 -0.12
CA ALA A 99 -6.41 1.24 -0.33
C ALA A 99 -7.21 1.14 0.98
N ILE A 100 -7.00 0.08 1.76
CA ILE A 100 -7.66 -0.09 3.07
C ILE A 100 -7.34 1.08 4.00
N GLY A 101 -6.08 1.52 4.08
CA GLY A 101 -5.70 2.66 4.89
C GLY A 101 -6.39 3.96 4.48
N MET A 102 -6.56 4.18 3.17
CA MET A 102 -7.29 5.34 2.64
C MET A 102 -8.78 5.27 3.00
N PHE A 103 -9.42 4.12 2.87
CA PHE A 103 -10.82 3.98 3.30
C PHE A 103 -11.00 4.16 4.81
N LEU A 104 -10.06 3.67 5.62
CA LEU A 104 -10.04 3.94 7.07
C LEU A 104 -9.88 5.43 7.39
N CYS A 105 -9.10 6.17 6.59
CA CYS A 105 -9.00 7.62 6.68
C CYS A 105 -10.33 8.32 6.35
N ALA A 106 -11.05 7.84 5.33
CA ALA A 106 -12.32 8.38 4.87
C ALA A 106 -13.43 8.25 5.93
N ILE A 107 -13.53 7.09 6.58
CA ILE A 107 -14.58 6.83 7.59
C ILE A 107 -14.25 7.36 8.99
N LYS A 108 -13.01 7.78 9.23
CA LYS A 108 -12.61 8.33 10.52
C LYS A 108 -13.44 9.59 10.81
N LYS A 109 -14.14 9.60 11.95
CA LYS A 109 -14.74 10.81 12.52
C LYS A 109 -13.69 11.68 13.24
#